data_AF-A0A3T0L481-F1
#
_entry.id   AF-A0A3T0L481-F1
#
_cell.length_a   1.000
_cell.length_b   1.000
_cell.length_c   1.000
_cell.angle_alpha   90.00
_cell.angle_beta   90.00
_cell.angle_gamma   90.00
#
_symmetry.space_group_name_H-M   'P 1'
#
loop_
_entity.id
_entity.type
_entity.pdbx_description
1 polymer ?
#
loop_
_entity_poly.entity_id
_entity_poly.type
_entity_poly.pdbx_seq_one_letter_code
_entity_poly.pdbx_strand_id
1 'polypeptide(L)'
;MLKKAFNLWLKIAIFMLFVIIADFMIFEVLLVYWHLFFYMKEIFITIFAVTIIFSIFAVGYFFEQFGIEVKAKNRFFKYIKIYFSVLWRALIIVTPVIGLIAYVFHGSIGSRIATIFIEILAGFPAIYWYLKKLDKK
;
A
#
# COMPACT_ATOMS: atom_id res chain seq x y z
N MET A 1 2.38 17.37 13.64
CA MET A 1 2.84 16.05 13.11
C MET A 1 1.69 15.10 12.80
N LEU A 2 0.80 14.78 13.75
CA LEU A 2 -0.29 13.83 13.56
C LEU A 2 -1.24 14.20 12.40
N LYS A 3 -1.73 15.45 12.35
CA LYS A 3 -2.58 15.96 11.25
C LYS A 3 -1.91 15.83 9.87
N LYS A 4 -0.59 16.08 9.80
CA LYS A 4 0.20 15.94 8.57
C LYS A 4 0.28 14.48 8.12
N ALA A 5 0.56 13.57 9.05
CA ALA A 5 0.60 12.14 8.78
C ALA A 5 -0.77 11.59 8.33
N PHE A 6 -1.85 12.04 8.98
CA PHE A 6 -3.21 11.62 8.64
C PHE A 6 -3.61 12.08 7.25
N ASN A 7 -3.41 13.35 6.91
CA ASN A 7 -3.73 13.87 5.58
C ASN A 7 -2.91 13.18 4.48
N LEU A 8 -1.64 12.86 4.76
CA LEU A 8 -0.76 12.14 3.84
C LEU A 8 -1.24 10.70 3.62
N TRP A 9 -1.51 9.98 4.71
CA TRP A 9 -2.10 8.65 4.69
C TRP A 9 -3.42 8.63 3.92
N LEU A 10 -4.34 9.56 4.21
CA LEU A 10 -5.66 9.62 3.61
C LEU A 10 -5.58 9.80 2.09
N LYS A 11 -4.72 10.70 1.61
CA LYS A 11 -4.52 10.91 0.17
C LYS A 11 -3.95 9.67 -0.52
N ILE A 12 -2.97 9.02 0.09
CA ILE A 12 -2.39 7.77 -0.44
C ILE A 12 -3.44 6.66 -0.43
N ALA A 13 -4.18 6.49 0.66
CA ALA A 13 -5.20 5.46 0.80
C ALA A 13 -6.34 5.63 -0.22
N ILE A 14 -6.84 6.85 -0.41
CA ILE A 14 -7.86 7.15 -1.41
C ILE A 14 -7.34 6.86 -2.82
N PHE A 15 -6.12 7.31 -3.15
CA PHE A 15 -5.52 7.03 -4.46
C PHE A 15 -5.37 5.53 -4.71
N MET A 16 -4.84 4.80 -3.73
CA MET A 16 -4.66 3.35 -3.84
C MET A 16 -5.98 2.60 -3.92
N LEU A 17 -7.03 3.08 -3.25
CA LEU A 17 -8.37 2.51 -3.38
C LEU A 17 -8.87 2.57 -4.84
N PHE A 18 -8.68 3.70 -5.52
CA PHE A 18 -9.03 3.81 -6.94
C PHE A 18 -8.22 2.86 -7.82
N VAL A 19 -6.91 2.73 -7.57
CA VAL A 19 -6.05 1.78 -8.29
C VAL A 19 -6.56 0.35 -8.10
N ILE A 20 -6.83 -0.05 -6.85
CA ILE A 20 -7.33 -1.39 -6.53
C ILE A 20 -8.68 -1.67 -7.21
N ILE A 21 -9.61 -0.71 -7.19
CA ILE A 21 -10.91 -0.86 -7.87
C ILE A 21 -10.71 -1.04 -9.38
N ALA A 22 -9.86 -0.21 -10.01
CA ALA A 22 -9.56 -0.33 -11.43
C ALA A 22 -8.90 -1.68 -11.77
N ASP A 23 -7.97 -2.13 -10.93
CA ASP A 23 -7.30 -3.42 -11.05
C ASP A 23 -8.30 -4.59 -10.97
N PHE A 24 -9.28 -4.54 -10.05
CA PHE A 24 -10.36 -5.53 -9.97
C PHE A 24 -11.25 -5.52 -11.22
N MET A 25 -11.61 -4.35 -11.74
CA MET A 25 -12.40 -4.25 -12.98
C MET A 25 -11.63 -4.85 -14.17
N ILE A 26 -10.33 -4.57 -14.30
CA ILE A 26 -9.47 -5.15 -15.35
C ILE A 26 -9.38 -6.67 -15.19
N PHE A 27 -9.18 -7.15 -13.96
CA PHE A 27 -9.13 -8.58 -13.67
C PHE A 27 -10.42 -9.29 -14.08
N GLU A 28 -11.57 -8.74 -13.69
CA GLU A 28 -12.89 -9.26 -14.06
C GLU A 28 -13.07 -9.28 -15.58
N VAL A 29 -12.70 -8.19 -16.27
CA VAL A 29 -12.79 -8.12 -17.74
C VAL A 29 -11.97 -9.21 -18.41
N LEU A 30 -10.71 -9.39 -17.98
CA LEU A 30 -9.81 -10.39 -18.57
C LEU A 30 -10.27 -11.83 -18.31
N LEU A 31 -10.85 -12.11 -17.15
CA LEU A 31 -11.35 -13.44 -16.84
C LEU A 31 -12.70 -13.72 -17.50
N VAL A 32 -13.68 -12.84 -17.31
CA VAL A 32 -15.08 -13.09 -17.70
C VAL A 32 -15.30 -12.86 -19.20
N TYR A 33 -14.78 -11.76 -19.74
CA TYR A 33 -15.07 -11.37 -21.13
C TYR A 33 -14.05 -11.92 -22.13
N TRP A 34 -12.79 -12.06 -21.71
CA TRP A 34 -11.72 -12.61 -22.56
C TRP A 34 -11.45 -14.10 -22.32
N HIS A 35 -12.17 -14.72 -21.36
CA HIS A 35 -12.08 -16.14 -21.03
C HIS A 35 -10.65 -16.63 -20.71
N LEU A 36 -9.77 -15.75 -20.20
CA LEU A 36 -8.36 -16.05 -19.90
C LEU A 36 -8.17 -16.79 -18.56
N PHE A 37 -9.13 -17.64 -18.17
CA PHE A 37 -9.10 -18.37 -16.89
C PHE A 37 -7.83 -19.22 -16.71
N PHE A 38 -7.28 -19.77 -17.79
CA PHE A 38 -6.03 -20.53 -17.76
C PHE A 38 -4.81 -19.68 -17.37
N TYR A 39 -4.85 -18.36 -17.60
CA TYR A 39 -3.79 -17.40 -17.27
C TYR A 39 -4.07 -16.62 -15.98
N MET A 40 -5.04 -17.07 -15.16
CA MET A 40 -5.47 -16.36 -13.96
C MET A 40 -4.29 -16.03 -13.03
N LYS A 41 -3.34 -16.95 -12.89
CA LYS A 41 -2.16 -16.76 -12.05
C LYS A 41 -1.26 -15.65 -12.60
N GLU A 42 -0.96 -15.68 -13.89
CA GLU A 42 -0.12 -14.71 -14.59
C GLU A 42 -0.75 -13.33 -14.52
N ILE A 43 -2.05 -13.23 -14.83
CA ILE A 43 -2.82 -11.97 -14.77
C ILE A 43 -2.79 -11.40 -13.35
N PHE A 44 -3.03 -12.23 -12.32
CA PHE A 44 -2.99 -11.79 -10.93
C PHE A 44 -1.61 -11.24 -10.54
N ILE A 45 -0.53 -11.94 -10.92
CA ILE A 45 0.84 -11.49 -10.65
C ILE A 45 1.13 -10.17 -11.37
N THR A 46 0.71 -10.03 -12.62
CA THR A 46 0.89 -8.79 -13.40
C THR A 46 0.16 -7.63 -12.75
N ILE A 47 -1.12 -7.79 -12.41
CA ILE A 47 -1.91 -6.76 -11.73
C ILE A 47 -1.24 -6.37 -10.42
N PHE A 48 -0.86 -7.36 -9.59
CA PHE A 48 -0.19 -7.11 -8.33
C PHE A 48 1.12 -6.32 -8.48
N ALA A 49 1.94 -6.66 -9.49
CA ALA A 49 3.15 -5.91 -9.79
C ALA A 49 2.86 -4.46 -10.21
N VAL A 50 1.82 -4.25 -11.02
CA VAL A 50 1.35 -2.91 -11.42
C VAL A 50 0.87 -2.11 -10.21
N THR A 51 0.09 -2.71 -9.31
CA THR A 51 -0.36 -2.07 -8.06
C THR A 51 0.83 -1.64 -7.19
N ILE A 52 1.88 -2.45 -7.08
CA ILE A 52 3.12 -2.09 -6.35
C ILE A 52 3.78 -0.85 -6.97
N ILE A 53 3.89 -0.80 -8.30
CA ILE A 53 4.47 0.34 -9.01
C ILE A 53 3.67 1.61 -8.70
N PHE A 54 2.34 1.55 -8.82
CA PHE A 54 1.46 2.68 -8.46
C PHE A 54 1.63 3.09 -7.00
N SER A 55 1.78 2.14 -6.08
CA SER A 55 2.00 2.42 -4.65
C SER A 55 3.32 3.17 -4.40
N ILE A 56 4.41 2.77 -5.05
CA ILE A 56 5.70 3.47 -4.98
C ILE A 56 5.54 4.92 -5.45
N PHE A 57 4.87 5.13 -6.59
CA PHE A 57 4.62 6.46 -7.13
C PHE A 57 3.72 7.29 -6.23
N ALA A 58 2.61 6.73 -5.74
CA ALA A 58 1.67 7.43 -4.87
C ALA A 58 2.36 7.90 -3.58
N VAL A 59 3.08 7.00 -2.90
CA VAL A 59 3.84 7.34 -1.69
C VAL A 59 4.87 8.43 -2.00
N GLY A 60 5.67 8.27 -3.05
CA GLY A 60 6.68 9.26 -3.43
C GLY A 60 6.11 10.65 -3.75
N TYR A 61 5.10 10.68 -4.61
CA TYR A 61 4.43 11.91 -5.08
C TYR A 61 3.76 12.67 -3.93
N PHE A 62 2.97 11.99 -3.10
CA PHE A 62 2.28 12.65 -1.99
C PHE A 62 3.26 13.06 -0.89
N PHE A 63 4.34 12.32 -0.64
CA PHE A 63 5.38 12.77 0.30
C PHE A 63 6.07 14.05 -0.18
N GLU A 64 6.33 14.17 -1.48
CA GLU A 64 6.91 15.36 -2.10
C GLU A 64 5.97 16.56 -2.01
N GLN A 65 4.67 16.39 -2.30
CA GLN A 65 3.66 17.45 -2.14
C GLN A 65 3.59 18.00 -0.72
N PHE A 66 3.95 17.20 0.29
CA PHE A 66 3.96 17.61 1.69
C PHE A 66 5.32 18.18 2.15
N GLY A 67 6.18 18.56 1.20
CA GLY A 67 7.41 19.30 1.45
C GLY A 67 8.58 18.46 1.95
N ILE A 68 8.53 17.12 1.81
CA ILE A 68 9.70 16.29 2.06
C ILE A 68 10.60 16.46 0.83
N GLU A 69 11.75 17.09 1.00
CA GLU A 69 12.64 17.37 -0.12
C GLU A 69 13.01 16.08 -0.84
N VAL A 70 12.43 15.86 -2.02
CA VAL A 70 12.85 14.83 -2.98
C VAL A 70 13.94 15.41 -3.90
N LYS A 71 14.77 16.33 -3.38
CA LYS A 71 15.98 16.81 -4.06
C LYS A 71 17.03 15.71 -4.05
N ALA A 72 17.01 14.86 -5.07
CA ALA A 72 18.07 13.91 -5.38
C ALA A 72 18.21 13.84 -6.89
N LYS A 73 19.42 13.60 -7.41
CA LYS A 73 19.68 13.42 -8.85
C LYS A 73 18.78 12.35 -9.49
N ASN A 74 18.25 11.40 -8.71
CA ASN A 74 17.31 10.38 -9.16
C ASN A 74 16.05 10.35 -8.28
N ARG A 75 14.95 10.92 -8.79
CA ARG A 75 13.64 11.02 -8.12
C ARG A 75 13.02 9.65 -7.84
N PHE A 76 13.12 8.74 -8.81
CA PHE A 76 12.57 7.38 -8.72
C PHE A 76 13.21 6.56 -7.60
N PHE A 77 14.54 6.60 -7.48
CA PHE A 77 15.25 5.89 -6.41
C PHE A 77 14.85 6.38 -5.01
N LYS A 78 14.56 7.68 -4.87
CA LYS A 78 14.10 8.24 -3.60
C LYS A 78 12.68 7.82 -3.26
N TYR A 79 11.79 7.73 -4.26
CA TYR A 79 10.44 7.19 -4.08
C TYR A 79 10.47 5.75 -3.57
N ILE A 80 11.29 4.90 -4.19
CA ILE A 80 11.53 3.52 -3.75
C ILE A 80 12.00 3.52 -2.29
N LYS A 81 12.98 4.36 -1.93
CA LYS A 81 13.53 4.42 -0.57
C LYS A 81 12.47 4.84 0.46
N ILE A 82 11.63 5.83 0.15
CA ILE A 82 10.53 6.25 1.04
C ILE A 82 9.52 5.09 1.17
N TYR A 83 9.09 4.53 0.05
CA TYR A 83 8.16 3.41 0.00
C TYR A 83 8.60 2.25 0.89
N PHE A 84 9.81 1.73 0.70
CA PHE A 84 10.32 0.63 1.52
C PHE A 84 10.49 1.03 2.99
N SER A 85 10.88 2.27 3.29
CA SER A 85 10.99 2.71 4.68
C SER A 85 9.64 2.82 5.39
N VAL A 86 8.54 3.09 4.68
CA VAL A 86 7.18 3.08 5.22
C VAL A 86 6.67 1.63 5.28
N LEU A 87 6.87 0.85 4.22
CA LEU A 87 6.49 -0.56 4.14
C LEU A 87 7.04 -1.38 5.29
N TRP A 88 8.35 -1.29 5.57
CA TRP A 88 8.96 -2.01 6.69
C TRP A 88 8.32 -1.70 8.03
N ARG A 89 7.90 -0.44 8.25
CA ARG A 89 7.22 -0.04 9.48
C ARG A 89 5.80 -0.59 9.54
N ALA A 90 5.09 -0.57 8.41
CA ALA A 90 3.76 -1.17 8.31
C ALA A 90 3.84 -2.68 8.58
N LEU A 91 4.79 -3.39 7.98
CA LEU A 91 4.98 -4.84 8.20
C LEU A 91 5.23 -5.18 9.68
N ILE A 92 6.07 -4.41 10.37
CA ILE A 92 6.32 -4.62 11.82
C ILE A 92 5.02 -4.51 12.64
N ILE A 93 4.11 -3.62 12.25
CA ILE A 93 2.82 -3.41 12.93
C ILE A 93 1.82 -4.50 12.54
N VAL A 94 1.76 -4.83 11.25
CA VAL A 94 0.71 -5.66 10.64
C VAL A 94 0.96 -7.15 10.86
N THR A 95 2.18 -7.65 10.64
CA THR A 95 2.51 -9.07 10.70
C THR A 95 2.05 -9.77 11.99
N PRO A 96 2.30 -9.24 13.20
CA PRO A 96 1.84 -9.90 14.42
C PRO A 96 0.30 -9.94 14.53
N VAL A 97 -0.38 -8.89 14.07
CA VAL A 97 -1.84 -8.79 14.14
C VAL A 97 -2.49 -9.74 13.15
N ILE A 98 -1.99 -9.80 11.90
CA ILE A 98 -2.46 -10.77 10.90
C ILE A 98 -2.20 -12.20 11.37
N GLY A 99 -1.01 -12.48 11.93
CA GLY A 99 -0.68 -13.81 12.46
C GLY A 99 -1.65 -14.27 13.54
N LEU A 100 -2.00 -13.37 14.46
CA LEU A 100 -3.00 -13.63 15.50
C LEU A 100 -4.39 -13.89 14.90
N ILE A 101 -4.83 -13.08 13.94
CA ILE A 101 -6.13 -13.23 13.27
C ILE A 101 -6.19 -14.55 12.50
N ALA A 102 -5.13 -14.90 11.77
CA ALA A 102 -5.06 -16.15 11.03
C ALA A 102 -5.14 -17.36 11.98
N TYR A 103 -4.46 -17.29 13.13
CA TYR A 103 -4.50 -18.34 14.15
C TYR A 103 -5.89 -18.51 14.78
N VAL A 104 -6.56 -17.41 15.15
CA VAL A 104 -7.87 -17.47 15.82
C VAL A 104 -8.99 -17.86 14.86
N PHE A 105 -9.02 -17.25 13.67
CA PHE A 105 -10.16 -17.33 12.76
C PHE A 105 -9.96 -18.31 11.59
N HIS A 106 -8.86 -19.07 11.59
CA HIS A 106 -8.56 -20.16 10.66
C HIS A 106 -8.77 -19.80 9.18
N GLY A 107 -8.48 -18.55 8.80
CA GLY A 107 -8.59 -18.09 7.41
C GLY A 107 -10.00 -17.89 6.86
N SER A 108 -11.02 -17.78 7.73
CA SER A 108 -12.40 -17.44 7.35
C SER A 108 -12.49 -16.15 6.51
N ILE A 109 -13.57 -16.00 5.72
CA ILE A 109 -13.79 -14.79 4.91
C ILE A 109 -13.79 -13.52 5.77
N GLY A 110 -14.41 -13.56 6.95
CA GLY A 110 -14.39 -12.43 7.90
C GLY A 110 -12.98 -12.03 8.32
N SER A 111 -12.11 -13.02 8.56
CA SER A 111 -10.70 -12.77 8.89
C SER A 111 -9.92 -12.11 7.76
N ARG A 112 -10.21 -12.47 6.50
CA ARG A 112 -9.57 -11.87 5.31
C ARG A 112 -9.98 -10.41 5.13
N ILE A 113 -11.26 -10.10 5.32
CA ILE A 113 -11.77 -8.72 5.29
C ILE A 113 -11.13 -7.89 6.40
N ALA A 114 -11.08 -8.43 7.64
CA ALA A 114 -10.45 -7.75 8.77
C ALA A 114 -8.96 -7.45 8.52
N THR A 115 -8.23 -8.40 7.92
CA THR A 115 -6.82 -8.22 7.53
C THR A 115 -6.63 -7.05 6.57
N ILE A 116 -7.48 -6.91 5.54
CA ILE A 116 -7.40 -5.79 4.59
C ILE A 116 -7.59 -4.44 5.30
N PHE A 117 -8.58 -4.33 6.20
CA PHE A 117 -8.78 -3.10 6.97
C PHE A 117 -7.57 -2.77 7.86
N ILE A 118 -6.97 -3.78 8.49
CA ILE A 118 -5.79 -3.60 9.35
C ILE A 118 -4.58 -3.15 8.53
N GLU A 119 -4.37 -3.71 7.33
CA GLU A 119 -3.31 -3.29 6.42
C GLU A 119 -3.44 -1.82 6.03
N ILE A 120 -4.66 -1.38 5.66
CA ILE A 120 -4.94 0.03 5.33
C ILE A 120 -4.69 0.94 6.53
N LEU A 121 -5.18 0.55 7.71
CA LEU A 121 -5.04 1.33 8.94
C LEU A 121 -3.60 1.41 9.42
N ALA A 122 -2.81 0.35 9.26
CA ALA A 122 -1.40 0.33 9.65
C ALA A 122 -0.49 1.24 8.80
N GLY A 123 -0.96 1.64 7.60
CA GLY A 123 -0.30 2.68 6.81
C GLY A 123 -0.17 4.00 7.57
N PHE A 124 -1.18 4.39 8.36
CA PHE A 124 -1.16 5.64 9.12
C PHE A 124 -0.04 5.70 10.19
N PRO A 125 0.05 4.76 11.15
CA PRO A 125 1.12 4.76 12.15
C PRO A 125 2.50 4.58 11.51
N ALA A 126 2.62 3.82 10.41
CA ALA A 126 3.87 3.68 9.66
C ALA A 126 4.36 5.03 9.09
N ILE A 127 3.47 5.77 8.44
CA ILE A 127 3.75 7.12 7.92
C ILE A 127 4.08 8.08 9.06
N TYR A 128 3.27 8.08 10.12
CA TYR A 128 3.51 8.94 11.29
C TYR A 128 4.90 8.69 11.91
N TRP A 129 5.28 7.43 12.09
CA TRP A 129 6.58 7.06 12.63
C TRP A 129 7.72 7.46 11.70
N TYR A 130 7.54 7.33 10.38
CA TYR A 130 8.51 7.82 9.41
C TYR A 130 8.72 9.33 9.50
N LEU A 131 7.63 10.11 9.50
CA LEU A 131 7.70 11.56 9.62
C LEU A 131 8.39 11.98 10.93
N LYS A 132 8.04 11.34 12.05
CA LYS A 132 8.66 11.61 13.36
C LYS A 132 10.17 11.35 13.38
N LYS A 133 10.67 10.42 12.55
CA LYS A 133 12.11 10.19 12.38
C LYS A 133 12.79 11.32 11.60
N LEU A 134 12.10 11.91 10.61
CA LEU A 134 12.64 13.03 9.84
C LEU A 134 12.71 14.32 10.66
N ASP A 135 11.72 14.56 11.51
CA ASP A 135 11.66 15.74 12.38
C ASP A 135 12.76 15.77 13.47
N LYS A 136 13.35 14.61 13.76
CA LYS A 136 14.47 14.46 14.71
C LYS A 136 15.86 14.62 14.06
N LYS A 137 15.92 14.84 12.75
CA LYS A 137 17.16 15.01 11.98
C LYS A 137 17.26 16.44 11.50
#